data_AF-A0A6I3BB68-F1
#
_entry.id   AF-A0A6I3BB68-F1
#
_cell.length_a   1.000
_cell.length_b   1.000
_cell.length_c   1.000
_cell.angle_alpha   90.00
_cell.angle_beta   90.00
_cell.angle_gamma   90.00
#
_symmetry.space_group_name_H-M   'P 1'
#
loop_
_entity.id
_entity.type
_entity.pdbx_description
1 polymer ?
#
loop_
_entity_poly.entity_id
_entity_poly.type
_entity_poly.pdbx_seq_one_letter_code
_entity_poly.pdbx_strand_id
1 'polypeptide(L)'
;QKQVIANALEPIFGDLGDRLLFSEHHLSHAASAFFPSPFKDAAVLTMDGVGEWVTTSTSIGRENTLETLNEIHFPHSLGLLYSAFTYYTGFKVNSGEYKVMGLAPYGEPKYADIIRENLINISDDGSFSLNMQYFNYCTGLTMTNSKFADLFGAPARGFDDELTQREMDLAASVQKIVEEVMLKISRNIRSETGMRNLCLAGGVALNCVANGVLHRENIFDNIWIQPAAGDSGGAVGAALAVYHLGLGRKRILKPNADAMSGSFLGPEYSQSEIVTRLSASGAIFKELTDKEIATSTATALAAGKSVGWHQGRMEFGPRALGSRSILADPRSPTVQKRLNLQVKKRESFRPFAPSVLREDVSEWFDLSTDSPYMLLVTGVASSKLTATSIADGEKTGIARLEVQRSVVPAVTHVDNSARVHTVARDVNPRYHALLTEFKSQTGCPVLVNTSFNVRGEPIVETPEDAFRCFMRTDIEVLVVGNCFLVKSDQPEHLIDKTTFDLD
;
A
#
# COMPACT_ATOMS: atom_id res chain seq x y z
N GLN A 1 21.00 20.98 16.71
CA GLN A 1 19.97 19.93 16.71
C GLN A 1 20.35 18.73 17.60
N LYS A 2 21.48 18.06 17.37
CA LYS A 2 21.94 16.90 18.18
C LYS A 2 21.91 17.13 19.70
N GLN A 3 22.48 18.25 20.19
CA GLN A 3 22.46 18.58 21.62
C GLN A 3 21.04 18.75 22.19
N VAL A 4 20.13 19.36 21.42
CA VAL A 4 18.74 19.58 21.84
C VAL A 4 18.02 18.24 22.00
N ILE A 5 18.22 17.33 21.04
CA ILE A 5 17.66 15.98 21.08
C ILE A 5 18.27 15.18 22.24
N ALA A 6 19.59 15.24 22.43
CA ALA A 6 20.28 14.55 23.52
C ALA A 6 19.74 15.00 24.89
N ASN A 7 19.63 16.31 25.12
CA ASN A 7 19.09 16.87 26.37
C ASN A 7 17.62 16.46 26.59
N ALA A 8 16.82 16.39 25.54
CA ALA A 8 15.42 15.97 25.64
C ALA A 8 15.26 14.47 25.97
N LEU A 9 16.22 13.64 25.56
CA LEU A 9 16.21 12.19 25.77
C LEU A 9 16.92 11.75 27.06
N GLU A 10 17.76 12.61 27.64
CA GLU A 10 18.53 12.32 28.86
C GLU A 10 17.68 11.85 30.05
N PRO A 11 16.48 12.42 30.34
CA PRO A 11 15.64 11.91 31.44
C PRO A 11 15.15 10.47 31.24
N ILE A 12 15.11 9.98 30.00
CA ILE A 12 14.59 8.65 29.65
C ILE A 12 15.73 7.63 29.54
N PHE A 13 16.86 8.02 28.93
CA PHE A 13 17.94 7.10 28.55
C PHE A 13 19.28 7.39 29.24
N GLY A 14 19.38 8.45 30.06
CA GLY A 14 20.64 8.96 30.60
C GLY A 14 21.48 9.67 29.53
N ASP A 15 22.75 9.95 29.85
CA ASP A 15 23.69 10.54 28.89
C ASP A 15 23.94 9.57 27.71
N LEU A 16 23.48 9.98 26.54
CA LEU A 16 23.63 9.21 25.30
C LEU A 16 24.98 9.43 24.63
N GLY A 17 25.69 10.55 24.89
CA GLY A 17 26.98 10.89 24.27
C GLY A 17 27.09 10.51 22.79
N ASP A 18 28.11 9.70 22.48
CA ASP A 18 28.39 9.19 21.12
C ASP A 18 27.48 8.04 20.67
N ARG A 19 26.59 7.55 21.54
CA ARG A 19 25.61 6.51 21.21
C ARG A 19 24.42 7.04 20.41
N LEU A 20 24.19 8.36 20.43
CA LEU A 20 23.18 9.01 19.58
C LEU A 20 23.76 9.27 18.19
N LEU A 21 23.27 8.52 17.21
CA LEU A 21 23.67 8.58 15.81
C LEU A 21 22.51 9.10 14.95
N PHE A 22 22.85 9.76 13.85
CA PHE A 22 21.92 10.26 12.86
C PHE A 22 22.24 9.59 11.52
N SER A 23 21.21 9.27 10.76
CA SER A 23 21.33 8.80 9.38
C SER A 23 20.56 9.79 8.50
N GLU A 24 21.10 10.10 7.32
CA GLU A 24 20.41 10.91 6.33
C GLU A 24 19.10 10.22 5.89
N HIS A 25 18.08 11.01 5.56
CA HIS A 25 16.73 10.50 5.23
C HIS A 25 16.74 9.57 4.03
N HIS A 26 17.37 9.98 2.92
CA HIS A 26 17.46 9.18 1.71
C HIS A 26 18.36 7.95 1.87
N LEU A 27 19.44 8.06 2.67
CA LEU A 27 20.25 6.92 3.05
C LEU A 27 19.44 5.91 3.88
N SER A 28 18.59 6.40 4.79
CA SER A 28 17.70 5.56 5.58
C SER A 28 16.69 4.82 4.69
N HIS A 29 16.06 5.49 3.72
CA HIS A 29 15.23 4.81 2.74
C HIS A 29 15.99 3.75 1.95
N ALA A 30 17.15 4.10 1.39
CA ALA A 30 17.94 3.17 0.58
C ALA A 30 18.41 1.97 1.42
N ALA A 31 18.80 2.19 2.68
CA ALA A 31 19.18 1.16 3.65
C ALA A 31 17.99 0.26 4.02
N SER A 32 16.80 0.85 4.24
CA SER A 32 15.57 0.10 4.49
C SER A 32 15.18 -0.74 3.27
N ALA A 33 15.60 -0.35 2.07
CA ALA A 33 15.33 -1.08 0.85
C ALA A 33 16.32 -2.24 0.66
N PHE A 34 17.61 -1.90 0.66
CA PHE A 34 18.67 -2.82 0.27
C PHE A 34 18.96 -3.87 1.34
N PHE A 35 19.18 -3.47 2.60
CA PHE A 35 19.65 -4.39 3.63
C PHE A 35 18.70 -5.56 3.93
N PRO A 36 17.36 -5.36 3.99
CA PRO A 36 16.45 -6.48 4.18
C PRO A 36 16.09 -7.22 2.89
N SER A 37 16.41 -6.69 1.71
CA SER A 37 16.17 -7.38 0.44
C SER A 37 16.89 -8.74 0.36
N PRO A 38 16.43 -9.68 -0.48
CA PRO A 38 17.09 -10.97 -0.65
C PRO A 38 18.36 -10.88 -1.52
N PHE A 39 18.71 -9.69 -2.01
CA PHE A 39 19.77 -9.52 -3.00
C PHE A 39 21.14 -9.25 -2.37
N LYS A 40 22.17 -9.93 -2.88
CA LYS A 40 23.56 -9.66 -2.54
C LYS A 40 24.00 -8.28 -3.04
N ASP A 41 23.58 -7.94 -4.25
CA ASP A 41 23.83 -6.67 -4.92
C ASP A 41 22.56 -6.20 -5.64
N ALA A 42 22.33 -4.90 -5.61
CA ALA A 42 21.17 -4.29 -6.26
C ALA A 42 21.44 -2.80 -6.55
N ALA A 43 20.81 -2.32 -7.62
CA ALA A 43 20.48 -0.92 -7.77
C ALA A 43 19.40 -0.57 -6.74
N VAL A 44 19.43 0.66 -6.22
CA VAL A 44 18.43 1.17 -5.28
C VAL A 44 17.92 2.50 -5.80
N LEU A 45 16.60 2.64 -5.91
CA LEU A 45 15.95 3.88 -6.31
C LEU A 45 15.02 4.33 -5.17
N THR A 46 15.37 5.47 -4.58
CA THR A 46 14.58 6.13 -3.54
C THR A 46 13.92 7.36 -4.14
N MET A 47 12.59 7.48 -4.01
CA MET A 47 11.82 8.62 -4.51
C MET A 47 10.78 9.04 -3.47
N ASP A 48 10.86 10.29 -3.03
CA ASP A 48 10.07 10.77 -1.91
C ASP A 48 9.60 12.23 -2.10
N GLY A 49 8.77 12.73 -1.18
CA GLY A 49 8.37 14.13 -1.14
C GLY A 49 9.58 15.05 -0.95
N VAL A 50 10.21 14.94 0.22
CA VAL A 50 11.45 15.67 0.56
C VAL A 50 12.11 14.99 1.77
N GLY A 51 13.43 14.78 1.72
CA GLY A 51 14.25 14.46 2.89
C GLY A 51 14.78 15.73 3.55
N GLU A 52 16.09 15.81 3.78
CA GLU A 52 16.74 17.08 4.17
C GLU A 52 16.76 18.08 3.00
N TRP A 53 17.15 17.58 1.83
CA TRP A 53 17.20 18.31 0.55
C TRP A 53 16.93 17.39 -0.63
N VAL A 54 17.37 16.13 -0.53
CA VAL A 54 17.17 15.12 -1.57
C VAL A 54 15.69 14.76 -1.68
N THR A 55 15.22 14.53 -2.90
CA THR A 55 13.84 14.11 -3.22
C THR A 55 13.84 12.83 -4.05
N THR A 56 14.93 12.55 -4.78
CA THR A 56 15.16 11.30 -5.49
C THR A 56 16.64 10.97 -5.44
N SER A 57 16.99 9.72 -5.15
CA SER A 57 18.37 9.26 -5.20
C SER A 57 18.48 7.88 -5.82
N THR A 58 19.59 7.66 -6.52
CA THR A 58 20.01 6.35 -7.01
C THR A 58 21.25 5.90 -6.26
N SER A 59 21.24 4.68 -5.74
CA SER A 59 22.36 4.10 -5.01
C SER A 59 22.66 2.69 -5.49
N ILE A 60 23.85 2.18 -5.16
CA ILE A 60 24.21 0.78 -5.36
C ILE A 60 24.52 0.12 -4.02
N GLY A 61 23.87 -1.01 -3.76
CA GLY A 61 24.18 -1.86 -2.62
C GLY A 61 25.06 -3.04 -3.03
N ARG A 62 26.07 -3.39 -2.22
CA ARG A 62 26.89 -4.61 -2.36
C ARG A 62 27.24 -5.19 -1.02
N GLU A 63 26.83 -6.42 -0.77
CA GLU A 63 27.04 -7.05 0.54
C GLU A 63 26.57 -6.07 1.62
N ASN A 64 27.44 -5.62 2.52
CA ASN A 64 27.11 -4.66 3.59
C ASN A 64 27.38 -3.18 3.27
N THR A 65 27.68 -2.82 2.02
CA THR A 65 27.90 -1.41 1.60
C THR A 65 26.72 -0.87 0.82
N LEU A 66 26.60 0.46 0.83
CA LEU A 66 25.57 1.20 0.10
C LEU A 66 26.16 2.57 -0.29
N GLU A 67 26.20 2.85 -1.59
CA GLU A 67 26.83 4.04 -2.16
C GLU A 67 25.84 4.81 -3.01
N THR A 68 25.63 6.10 -2.74
CA THR A 68 24.78 6.97 -3.56
C THR A 68 25.54 7.47 -4.78
N LEU A 69 24.91 7.38 -5.95
CA LEU A 69 25.47 7.80 -7.23
C LEU A 69 25.00 9.19 -7.65
N ASN A 70 23.68 9.39 -7.62
CA ASN A 70 23.03 10.60 -8.14
C ASN A 70 21.88 10.99 -7.22
N GLU A 71 21.60 12.28 -7.21
CA GLU A 71 20.53 12.88 -6.43
C GLU A 71 19.82 13.96 -7.23
N ILE A 72 18.51 14.08 -6.99
CA ILE A 72 17.70 15.22 -7.38
C ILE A 72 17.28 15.89 -6.07
N HIS A 73 17.40 17.21 -6.02
CA HIS A 73 17.17 18.00 -4.81
C HIS A 73 15.88 18.82 -4.94
N PHE A 74 15.35 19.18 -3.78
CA PHE A 74 14.28 20.14 -3.61
C PHE A 74 14.63 21.45 -4.34
N PRO A 75 13.68 22.07 -5.08
CA PRO A 75 12.23 21.82 -5.05
C PRO A 75 11.70 20.80 -6.04
N HIS A 76 12.56 20.04 -6.73
CA HIS A 76 12.15 19.12 -7.79
C HIS A 76 11.87 17.74 -7.19
N SER A 77 10.59 17.36 -7.06
CA SER A 77 10.20 16.07 -6.49
C SER A 77 9.08 15.43 -7.28
N LEU A 78 9.24 14.16 -7.63
CA LEU A 78 8.18 13.39 -8.25
C LEU A 78 7.01 13.18 -7.28
N GLY A 79 7.30 13.05 -5.98
CA GLY A 79 6.31 13.03 -4.91
C GLY A 79 5.51 14.32 -4.84
N LEU A 80 6.17 15.48 -4.84
CA LEU A 80 5.48 16.79 -4.79
C LEU A 80 4.71 17.10 -6.07
N LEU A 81 5.17 16.65 -7.25
CA LEU A 81 4.38 16.70 -8.48
C LEU A 81 3.07 15.94 -8.28
N TYR A 82 3.13 14.69 -7.79
CA TYR A 82 1.94 13.89 -7.55
C TYR A 82 1.02 14.48 -6.47
N SER A 83 1.59 15.03 -5.40
CA SER A 83 0.83 15.74 -4.36
C SER A 83 0.19 17.03 -4.87
N ALA A 84 0.78 17.70 -5.87
CA ALA A 84 0.16 18.86 -6.51
C ALA A 84 -1.12 18.48 -7.27
N PHE A 85 -1.12 17.35 -7.98
CA PHE A 85 -2.34 16.80 -8.59
C PHE A 85 -3.33 16.26 -7.55
N THR A 86 -2.84 15.71 -6.44
CA THR A 86 -3.67 15.30 -5.29
C THR A 86 -4.44 16.49 -4.73
N TYR A 87 -3.73 17.60 -4.47
CA TYR A 87 -4.34 18.85 -4.05
C TYR A 87 -5.31 19.42 -5.10
N TYR A 88 -4.90 19.44 -6.38
CA TYR A 88 -5.68 20.03 -7.46
C TYR A 88 -6.97 19.28 -7.77
N THR A 89 -6.98 17.96 -7.56
CA THR A 89 -8.16 17.11 -7.64
C THR A 89 -8.97 17.10 -6.33
N GLY A 90 -8.68 18.00 -5.39
CA GLY A 90 -9.45 18.23 -4.18
C GLY A 90 -9.26 17.17 -3.08
N PHE A 91 -8.16 16.40 -3.13
CA PHE A 91 -7.82 15.45 -2.07
C PHE A 91 -6.78 16.03 -1.10
N LYS A 92 -6.81 15.53 0.14
CA LYS A 92 -5.88 15.94 1.20
C LYS A 92 -4.48 15.40 0.94
N VAL A 93 -3.50 16.28 0.79
CA VAL A 93 -2.07 15.95 0.64
C VAL A 93 -1.57 15.13 1.83
N ASN A 94 -0.58 14.25 1.61
CA ASN A 94 -0.01 13.29 2.55
C ASN A 94 -0.97 12.19 3.03
N SER A 95 -2.18 12.13 2.45
CA SER A 95 -3.20 11.12 2.79
C SER A 95 -4.16 10.79 1.64
N GLY A 96 -3.95 11.39 0.46
CA GLY A 96 -4.89 11.40 -0.66
C GLY A 96 -4.27 10.91 -1.95
N GLU A 97 -2.95 10.77 -2.02
CA GLU A 97 -2.18 10.37 -3.19
C GLU A 97 -2.68 9.01 -3.71
N TYR A 98 -2.91 8.04 -2.82
CA TYR A 98 -3.45 6.75 -3.24
C TYR A 98 -4.87 6.83 -3.83
N LYS A 99 -5.62 7.91 -3.56
CA LYS A 99 -6.94 8.14 -4.19
C LYS A 99 -6.77 8.58 -5.64
N VAL A 100 -5.80 9.45 -5.93
CA VAL A 100 -5.42 9.80 -7.32
C VAL A 100 -4.98 8.55 -8.07
N MET A 101 -4.15 7.70 -7.44
CA MET A 101 -3.74 6.43 -8.02
C MET A 101 -4.93 5.50 -8.30
N GLY A 102 -5.90 5.43 -7.38
CA GLY A 102 -7.13 4.65 -7.58
C GLY A 102 -8.11 5.26 -8.58
N LEU A 103 -8.01 6.56 -8.86
CA LEU A 103 -8.86 7.28 -9.81
C LEU A 103 -8.32 7.20 -11.24
N ALA A 104 -7.01 7.04 -11.42
CA ALA A 104 -6.35 6.99 -12.72
C ALA A 104 -6.97 6.00 -13.73
N PRO A 105 -7.38 4.75 -13.36
CA PRO A 105 -7.99 3.80 -14.32
C PRO A 105 -9.35 4.23 -14.90
N TYR A 106 -9.97 5.25 -14.34
CA TYR A 106 -11.25 5.80 -14.81
C TYR A 106 -11.05 6.91 -15.86
N GLY A 107 -9.83 7.41 -16.00
CA GLY A 107 -9.48 8.48 -16.91
C GLY A 107 -8.74 8.01 -18.16
N GLU A 108 -8.57 8.95 -19.07
CA GLU A 108 -7.63 8.86 -20.18
C GLU A 108 -6.51 9.90 -19.96
N PRO A 109 -5.26 9.62 -20.33
CA PRO A 109 -4.13 10.50 -20.04
C PRO A 109 -4.07 11.75 -20.96
N LYS A 110 -5.21 12.42 -21.20
CA LYS A 110 -5.36 13.56 -22.13
C LYS A 110 -4.46 14.76 -21.82
N TYR A 111 -4.09 14.94 -20.56
CA TYR A 111 -3.23 16.03 -20.09
C TYR A 111 -1.75 15.64 -19.99
N ALA A 112 -1.35 14.42 -20.37
CA ALA A 112 0.03 13.97 -20.16
C ALA A 112 1.03 14.83 -20.94
N ASP A 113 0.70 15.20 -22.18
CA ASP A 113 1.54 16.06 -23.02
C ASP A 113 1.64 17.47 -22.44
N ILE A 114 0.52 18.04 -21.96
CA ILE A 114 0.51 19.33 -21.27
C ILE A 114 1.44 19.30 -20.05
N ILE A 115 1.41 18.23 -19.24
CA ILE A 115 2.30 18.06 -18.09
C ILE A 115 3.76 18.00 -18.55
N ARG A 116 4.07 17.19 -19.56
CA ARG A 116 5.43 16.98 -20.08
C ARG A 116 6.01 18.25 -20.69
N GLU A 117 5.19 19.08 -21.34
CA GLU A 117 5.66 20.29 -22.01
C GLU A 117 5.79 21.48 -21.06
N ASN A 118 5.01 21.52 -19.97
CA ASN A 118 4.89 22.73 -19.15
C ASN A 118 5.37 22.55 -17.71
N LEU A 119 5.13 21.40 -17.09
CA LEU A 119 5.34 21.21 -15.64
C LEU A 119 6.65 20.52 -15.27
N ILE A 120 7.16 19.63 -16.14
CA ILE A 120 8.34 18.82 -15.86
C ILE A 120 9.22 18.70 -17.10
N ASN A 121 10.50 19.01 -16.97
CA ASN A 121 11.51 18.68 -17.97
C ASN A 121 12.16 17.35 -17.60
N ILE A 122 12.03 16.33 -18.44
CA ILE A 122 12.55 14.98 -18.20
C ILE A 122 13.68 14.70 -19.21
N SER A 123 14.90 14.52 -18.71
CA SER A 123 16.08 14.18 -19.51
C SER A 123 16.05 12.71 -19.99
N ASP A 124 16.99 12.35 -20.86
CA ASP A 124 17.10 10.98 -21.37
C ASP A 124 17.50 9.95 -20.30
N ASP A 125 18.34 10.35 -19.35
CA ASP A 125 18.76 9.57 -18.18
C ASP A 125 17.67 9.48 -17.09
N GLY A 126 16.55 10.17 -17.27
CA GLY A 126 15.45 10.23 -16.32
C GLY A 126 15.63 11.28 -15.22
N SER A 127 16.75 12.02 -15.18
CA SER A 127 16.85 13.22 -14.36
C SER A 127 15.77 14.22 -14.76
N PHE A 128 15.24 14.97 -13.80
CA PHE A 128 14.14 15.88 -14.07
C PHE A 128 14.22 17.16 -13.23
N SER A 129 13.60 18.21 -13.77
CA SER A 129 13.34 19.45 -13.03
C SER A 129 11.88 19.88 -13.23
N LEU A 130 11.28 20.38 -12.17
CA LEU A 130 9.92 20.91 -12.19
C LEU A 130 9.95 22.40 -12.55
N ASN A 131 8.98 22.81 -13.36
CA ASN A 131 8.78 24.22 -13.70
C ASN A 131 8.06 24.94 -12.55
N MET A 132 8.85 25.52 -11.66
CA MET A 132 8.39 26.08 -10.39
C MET A 132 7.39 27.23 -10.52
N GLN A 133 7.24 27.84 -11.70
CA GLN A 133 6.23 28.89 -11.91
C GLN A 133 4.79 28.42 -11.71
N TYR A 134 4.51 27.12 -11.82
CA TYR A 134 3.17 26.54 -11.69
C TYR A 134 2.87 26.02 -10.27
N PHE A 135 3.88 25.98 -9.40
CA PHE A 135 3.76 25.41 -8.06
C PHE A 135 3.81 26.53 -7.01
N ASN A 136 3.21 26.26 -5.85
CA ASN A 136 3.17 27.21 -4.74
C ASN A 136 3.73 26.64 -3.42
N TYR A 137 4.07 25.35 -3.37
CA TYR A 137 4.48 24.68 -2.13
C TYR A 137 5.83 25.17 -1.55
N CYS A 138 6.63 25.92 -2.31
CA CYS A 138 7.88 26.50 -1.82
C CYS A 138 7.69 27.76 -0.97
N THR A 139 6.61 28.52 -1.21
CA THR A 139 6.45 29.87 -0.65
C THR A 139 5.04 30.18 -0.17
N GLY A 140 4.07 29.33 -0.47
CA GLY A 140 2.66 29.52 -0.14
C GLY A 140 2.09 28.38 0.71
N LEU A 141 0.80 28.47 0.99
CA LEU A 141 0.05 27.51 1.80
C LEU A 141 -0.69 26.46 0.94
N THR A 142 -0.48 26.47 -0.38
CA THR A 142 -1.13 25.58 -1.34
C THR A 142 -0.10 24.86 -2.20
N MET A 143 -0.48 23.75 -2.86
CA MET A 143 0.45 23.05 -3.75
C MET A 143 0.58 23.73 -5.12
N THR A 144 -0.52 24.27 -5.64
CA THR A 144 -0.63 24.88 -6.97
C THR A 144 -1.03 26.35 -6.89
N ASN A 145 -0.89 27.09 -8.00
CA ASN A 145 -1.23 28.52 -8.11
C ASN A 145 -2.15 28.82 -9.31
N SER A 146 -2.40 30.09 -9.61
CA SER A 146 -3.27 30.51 -10.72
C SER A 146 -2.76 30.07 -12.09
N LYS A 147 -1.44 30.06 -12.34
CA LYS A 147 -0.89 29.56 -13.62
C LYS A 147 -1.22 28.08 -13.83
N PHE A 148 -1.21 27.28 -12.76
CA PHE A 148 -1.63 25.88 -12.82
C PHE A 148 -3.12 25.78 -13.17
N ALA A 149 -3.95 26.62 -12.55
CA ALA A 149 -5.37 26.68 -12.85
C ALA A 149 -5.65 27.07 -14.32
N ASP A 150 -4.94 28.09 -14.82
CA ASP A 150 -5.03 28.55 -16.21
C ASP A 150 -4.59 27.44 -17.18
N LEU A 151 -3.53 26.68 -16.85
CA LEU A 151 -2.99 25.59 -17.67
C LEU A 151 -4.00 24.46 -17.88
N PHE A 152 -4.81 24.13 -16.86
CA PHE A 152 -5.82 23.07 -16.92
C PHE A 152 -7.27 23.59 -16.98
N GLY A 153 -7.43 24.90 -17.26
CA GLY A 153 -8.70 25.55 -17.57
C GLY A 153 -9.72 25.67 -16.42
N ALA A 154 -9.34 25.44 -15.16
CA ALA A 154 -10.22 25.59 -14.00
C ALA A 154 -9.43 25.73 -12.69
N PRO A 155 -10.02 26.25 -11.59
CA PRO A 155 -9.39 26.18 -10.28
C PRO A 155 -9.23 24.74 -9.76
N ALA A 156 -8.55 24.58 -8.63
CA ALA A 156 -8.52 23.31 -7.90
C ALA A 156 -9.94 22.92 -7.48
N ARG A 157 -10.27 21.62 -7.55
CA ARG A 157 -11.56 21.10 -7.10
C ARG A 157 -11.68 21.28 -5.58
N GLY A 158 -12.83 21.73 -5.08
CA GLY A 158 -13.16 21.71 -3.66
C GLY A 158 -13.28 20.27 -3.14
N PHE A 159 -13.12 20.06 -1.83
CA PHE A 159 -13.15 18.70 -1.26
C PHE A 159 -14.50 18.00 -1.49
N ASP A 160 -15.61 18.72 -1.32
CA ASP A 160 -16.98 18.22 -1.42
C ASP A 160 -17.59 18.30 -2.83
N ASP A 161 -16.87 18.90 -3.80
CA ASP A 161 -17.37 19.03 -5.17
C ASP A 161 -17.46 17.66 -5.85
N GLU A 162 -18.35 17.50 -6.82
CA GLU A 162 -18.46 16.24 -7.56
C GLU A 162 -17.17 15.91 -8.34
N LEU A 163 -16.75 14.64 -8.31
CA LEU A 163 -15.64 14.15 -9.14
C LEU A 163 -16.13 13.98 -10.58
N THR A 164 -15.47 14.65 -11.53
CA THR A 164 -15.83 14.56 -12.95
C THR A 164 -14.80 13.77 -13.75
N GLN A 165 -15.08 13.55 -15.03
CA GLN A 165 -14.13 12.93 -15.96
C GLN A 165 -12.82 13.71 -16.05
N ARG A 166 -12.85 15.03 -15.82
CA ARG A 166 -11.66 15.88 -15.81
C ARG A 166 -10.65 15.44 -14.75
N GLU A 167 -11.09 15.22 -13.51
CA GLU A 167 -10.21 14.79 -12.42
C GLU A 167 -9.67 13.37 -12.66
N MET A 168 -10.46 12.51 -13.30
CA MET A 168 -10.03 11.17 -13.71
C MET A 168 -8.94 11.25 -14.78
N ASP A 169 -9.13 12.09 -15.80
CA ASP A 169 -8.16 12.30 -16.88
C ASP A 169 -6.87 12.94 -16.36
N LEU A 170 -6.96 13.90 -15.43
CA LEU A 170 -5.80 14.48 -14.72
C LEU A 170 -5.03 13.42 -13.92
N ALA A 171 -5.75 12.55 -13.19
CA ALA A 171 -5.16 11.45 -12.44
C ALA A 171 -4.44 10.45 -13.36
N ALA A 172 -5.06 10.07 -14.48
CA ALA A 172 -4.45 9.21 -15.49
C ALA A 172 -3.19 9.83 -16.10
N SER A 173 -3.22 11.15 -16.37
CA SER A 173 -2.09 11.88 -16.94
C SER A 173 -0.90 11.97 -16.00
N VAL A 174 -1.08 12.37 -14.74
CA VAL A 174 0.05 12.44 -13.79
C VAL A 174 0.61 11.05 -13.50
N GLN A 175 -0.25 10.03 -13.43
CA GLN A 175 0.17 8.64 -13.26
C GLN A 175 1.07 8.18 -14.42
N LYS A 176 0.71 8.52 -15.66
CA LYS A 176 1.53 8.23 -16.85
C LYS A 176 2.92 8.88 -16.79
N ILE A 177 3.00 10.12 -16.29
CA ILE A 177 4.26 10.86 -16.15
C ILE A 177 5.15 10.24 -15.07
N VAL A 178 4.59 9.83 -13.93
CA VAL A 178 5.35 9.12 -12.88
C VAL A 178 5.92 7.80 -13.43
N GLU A 179 5.12 7.03 -14.16
CA GLU A 179 5.57 5.80 -14.82
C GLU A 179 6.73 6.04 -15.79
N GLU A 180 6.63 7.08 -16.62
CA GLU A 180 7.67 7.45 -17.59
C GLU A 180 8.99 7.81 -16.92
N VAL A 181 8.95 8.67 -15.89
CA VAL A 181 10.14 9.08 -15.14
C VAL A 181 10.79 7.87 -14.45
N MET A 182 9.98 7.06 -13.75
CA MET A 182 10.47 5.86 -13.07
C MET A 182 11.13 4.88 -14.05
N LEU A 183 10.56 4.70 -15.25
CA LEU A 183 11.14 3.86 -16.29
C LEU A 183 12.47 4.40 -16.83
N LYS A 184 12.56 5.70 -17.10
CA LYS A 184 13.80 6.32 -17.59
C LYS A 184 14.93 6.18 -16.56
N ILE A 185 14.68 6.53 -15.30
CA ILE A 185 15.68 6.38 -14.22
C ILE A 185 16.09 4.91 -14.07
N SER A 186 15.12 3.98 -14.10
CA SER A 186 15.39 2.54 -13.96
C SER A 186 16.23 1.98 -15.12
N ARG A 187 15.96 2.41 -16.37
CA ARG A 187 16.78 2.03 -17.53
C ARG A 187 18.18 2.62 -17.42
N ASN A 188 18.30 3.87 -16.99
CA ASN A 188 19.59 4.53 -16.84
C ASN A 188 20.46 3.83 -15.79
N ILE A 189 19.94 3.62 -14.57
CA ILE A 189 20.71 2.95 -13.52
C ILE A 189 21.05 1.50 -13.89
N ARG A 190 20.18 0.77 -14.63
CA ARG A 190 20.52 -0.55 -15.18
C ARG A 190 21.69 -0.47 -16.15
N SER A 191 21.66 0.51 -17.07
CA SER A 191 22.70 0.70 -18.08
C SER A 191 24.04 1.10 -17.47
N GLU A 192 24.04 2.03 -16.52
CA GLU A 192 25.26 2.54 -15.87
C GLU A 192 25.91 1.52 -14.94
N THR A 193 25.12 0.77 -14.18
CA THR A 193 25.63 -0.08 -13.10
C THR A 193 25.73 -1.57 -13.46
N GLY A 194 25.00 -2.01 -14.48
CA GLY A 194 24.85 -3.43 -14.84
C GLY A 194 24.11 -4.28 -13.80
N MET A 195 23.52 -3.67 -12.76
CA MET A 195 22.83 -4.38 -11.68
C MET A 195 21.64 -5.18 -12.19
N ARG A 196 21.51 -6.43 -11.74
CA ARG A 196 20.41 -7.32 -12.15
C ARG A 196 19.16 -7.15 -11.30
N ASN A 197 19.30 -6.61 -10.09
CA ASN A 197 18.22 -6.45 -9.13
C ASN A 197 17.99 -4.97 -8.81
N LEU A 198 16.74 -4.59 -8.55
CA LEU A 198 16.34 -3.26 -8.13
C LEU A 198 15.61 -3.30 -6.79
N CYS A 199 16.02 -2.44 -5.86
CA CYS A 199 15.29 -2.15 -4.63
C CYS A 199 14.60 -0.78 -4.70
N LEU A 200 13.36 -0.69 -4.22
CA LEU A 200 12.56 0.55 -4.25
C LEU A 200 12.16 0.98 -2.83
N ALA A 201 12.31 2.28 -2.54
CA ALA A 201 11.84 2.93 -1.32
C ALA A 201 11.50 4.43 -1.54
N GLY A 202 11.09 5.12 -0.48
CA GLY A 202 10.52 6.46 -0.52
C GLY A 202 9.01 6.43 -0.79
N GLY A 203 8.29 7.51 -0.44
CA GLY A 203 6.83 7.55 -0.51
C GLY A 203 6.26 7.22 -1.90
N VAL A 204 6.98 7.58 -2.98
CA VAL A 204 6.55 7.29 -4.36
C VAL A 204 6.61 5.80 -4.67
N ALA A 205 7.48 5.02 -4.01
CA ALA A 205 7.54 3.56 -4.19
C ALA A 205 6.31 2.81 -3.63
N LEU A 206 5.40 3.50 -2.93
CA LEU A 206 4.07 2.97 -2.59
C LEU A 206 3.09 3.01 -3.78
N ASN A 207 3.46 3.64 -4.90
CA ASN A 207 2.72 3.63 -6.15
C ASN A 207 2.81 2.26 -6.83
N CYS A 208 1.94 1.35 -6.40
CA CYS A 208 1.90 -0.02 -6.90
C CYS A 208 1.54 -0.16 -8.39
N VAL A 209 0.94 0.88 -8.99
CA VAL A 209 0.68 0.93 -10.44
C VAL A 209 1.99 1.12 -11.19
N ALA A 210 2.78 2.12 -10.80
CA ALA A 210 4.09 2.37 -11.39
C ALA A 210 5.08 1.20 -11.14
N ASN A 211 5.05 0.59 -9.95
CA ASN A 211 5.82 -0.63 -9.69
C ASN A 211 5.41 -1.78 -10.62
N GLY A 212 4.11 -1.94 -10.89
CA GLY A 212 3.60 -2.94 -11.82
C GLY A 212 4.07 -2.70 -13.26
N VAL A 213 4.15 -1.44 -13.70
CA VAL A 213 4.73 -1.06 -15.00
C VAL A 213 6.22 -1.42 -15.05
N LEU A 214 7.00 -1.03 -14.03
CA LEU A 214 8.43 -1.38 -13.94
C LEU A 214 8.66 -2.90 -14.00
N HIS A 215 7.84 -3.67 -13.29
CA HIS A 215 7.93 -5.12 -13.29
C HIS A 215 7.68 -5.73 -14.68
N ARG A 216 6.63 -5.29 -15.39
CA ARG A 216 6.31 -5.80 -16.74
C ARG A 216 7.36 -5.46 -17.80
N GLU A 217 8.05 -4.34 -17.62
CA GLU A 217 9.08 -3.88 -18.56
C GLU A 217 10.37 -4.71 -18.47
N ASN A 218 10.51 -5.57 -17.45
CA ASN A 218 11.63 -6.51 -17.31
C ASN A 218 13.03 -5.85 -17.46
N ILE A 219 13.17 -4.60 -17.02
CA ILE A 219 14.45 -3.86 -17.01
C ILE A 219 15.42 -4.52 -16.01
N PHE A 220 14.87 -5.02 -14.91
CA PHE A 220 15.59 -5.79 -13.89
C PHE A 220 15.05 -7.20 -13.84
N ASP A 221 15.94 -8.12 -13.50
CA ASP A 221 15.63 -9.54 -13.38
C ASP A 221 14.74 -9.78 -12.14
N ASN A 222 14.99 -9.00 -11.07
CA ASN A 222 14.19 -9.02 -9.85
C ASN A 222 13.99 -7.60 -9.32
N ILE A 223 12.81 -7.35 -8.77
CA ILE A 223 12.47 -6.10 -8.09
C ILE A 223 12.00 -6.43 -6.68
N TRP A 224 12.51 -5.70 -5.68
CA TRP A 224 12.04 -5.77 -4.31
C TRP A 224 11.63 -4.37 -3.84
N ILE A 225 10.44 -4.26 -3.25
CA ILE A 225 9.91 -2.96 -2.78
C ILE A 225 9.70 -3.06 -1.27
N GLN A 226 10.19 -2.06 -0.53
CA GLN A 226 10.04 -2.00 0.92
C GLN A 226 8.53 -1.90 1.30
N PRO A 227 7.95 -2.85 2.06
CA PRO A 227 6.54 -2.81 2.48
C PRO A 227 6.13 -1.52 3.18
N ALA A 228 7.04 -0.90 3.93
CA ALA A 228 6.85 0.40 4.58
C ALA A 228 7.67 1.50 3.88
N ALA A 229 7.60 1.60 2.55
CA ALA A 229 8.53 2.40 1.73
C ALA A 229 8.60 3.90 2.07
N GLY A 230 7.49 4.51 2.52
CA GLY A 230 7.49 5.91 3.01
C GLY A 230 8.20 6.08 4.36
N ASP A 231 8.07 7.24 4.98
CA ASP A 231 8.86 7.65 6.16
C ASP A 231 8.86 6.66 7.32
N SER A 232 7.79 5.88 7.48
CA SER A 232 7.73 4.81 8.48
C SER A 232 8.92 3.85 8.37
N GLY A 233 9.34 3.49 7.15
CA GLY A 233 10.48 2.60 6.91
C GLY A 233 11.83 3.23 7.25
N GLY A 234 11.90 4.56 7.39
CA GLY A 234 13.11 5.29 7.74
C GLY A 234 13.70 4.86 9.08
N ALA A 235 12.87 4.49 10.07
CA ALA A 235 13.34 4.01 11.36
C ALA A 235 14.13 2.68 11.24
N VAL A 236 13.63 1.75 10.43
CA VAL A 236 14.32 0.48 10.12
C VAL A 236 15.59 0.78 9.34
N GLY A 237 15.50 1.69 8.36
CA GLY A 237 16.60 2.16 7.55
C GLY A 237 17.76 2.72 8.34
N ALA A 238 17.49 3.67 9.24
CA ALA A 238 18.50 4.31 10.08
C ALA A 238 19.22 3.28 10.97
N ALA A 239 18.47 2.35 11.58
CA ALA A 239 19.05 1.27 12.37
C ALA A 239 19.95 0.35 11.53
N LEU A 240 19.51 -0.04 10.34
CA LEU A 240 20.29 -0.88 9.42
C LEU A 240 21.52 -0.16 8.85
N ALA A 241 21.42 1.13 8.55
CA ALA A 241 22.53 1.96 8.10
C ALA A 241 23.62 2.01 9.18
N VAL A 242 23.26 2.30 10.44
CA VAL A 242 24.21 2.27 11.55
C VAL A 242 24.82 0.88 11.73
N TYR A 243 24.00 -0.17 11.69
CA TYR A 243 24.47 -1.54 11.92
C TYR A 243 25.45 -2.02 10.84
N HIS A 244 25.15 -1.81 9.56
CA HIS A 244 25.96 -2.31 8.46
C HIS A 244 27.08 -1.35 8.04
N LEU A 245 26.77 -0.06 7.87
CA LEU A 245 27.72 0.94 7.39
C LEU A 245 28.55 1.49 8.56
N GLY A 246 27.91 1.85 9.67
CA GLY A 246 28.58 2.44 10.83
C GLY A 246 29.43 1.44 11.62
N LEU A 247 28.87 0.26 11.90
CA LEU A 247 29.53 -0.79 12.71
C LEU A 247 30.21 -1.88 11.87
N GLY A 248 30.16 -1.79 10.53
CA GLY A 248 30.81 -2.74 9.62
C GLY A 248 30.27 -4.17 9.72
N ARG A 249 29.03 -4.38 10.19
CA ARG A 249 28.47 -5.72 10.36
C ARG A 249 28.09 -6.31 9.01
N LYS A 250 28.44 -7.58 8.81
CA LYS A 250 28.10 -8.31 7.59
C LYS A 250 26.60 -8.57 7.50
N ARG A 251 26.05 -8.57 6.28
CA ARG A 251 24.68 -9.03 6.03
C ARG A 251 24.60 -10.55 6.06
N ILE A 252 23.46 -11.04 6.53
CA ILE A 252 23.09 -12.45 6.45
C ILE A 252 21.95 -12.55 5.44
N LEU A 253 22.26 -13.08 4.25
CA LEU A 253 21.27 -13.29 3.21
C LEU A 253 20.49 -14.58 3.51
N LYS A 254 19.17 -14.53 3.34
CA LYS A 254 18.31 -15.71 3.34
C LYS A 254 18.04 -16.10 1.89
N PRO A 255 18.36 -17.34 1.47
CA PRO A 255 18.00 -17.80 0.13
C PRO A 255 16.48 -17.71 -0.08
N ASN A 256 16.07 -17.09 -1.18
CA ASN A 256 14.67 -17.00 -1.63
C ASN A 256 13.69 -16.34 -0.64
N ALA A 257 14.18 -15.55 0.32
CA ALA A 257 13.34 -14.81 1.25
C ALA A 257 14.02 -13.50 1.67
N ASP A 258 13.21 -12.46 1.88
CA ASP A 258 13.71 -11.23 2.49
C ASP A 258 13.76 -11.33 4.02
N ALA A 259 14.32 -10.28 4.65
CA ALA A 259 14.43 -10.18 6.09
C ALA A 259 13.25 -9.48 6.76
N MET A 260 12.20 -9.10 6.03
CA MET A 260 11.05 -8.37 6.58
C MET A 260 10.03 -9.29 7.26
N SER A 261 10.18 -10.61 7.17
CA SER A 261 9.32 -11.60 7.86
C SER A 261 7.82 -11.39 7.56
N GLY A 262 7.47 -11.22 6.28
CA GLY A 262 6.10 -10.91 5.87
C GLY A 262 5.58 -9.53 6.32
N SER A 263 6.47 -8.67 6.83
CA SER A 263 6.14 -7.43 7.53
C SER A 263 5.44 -7.64 8.88
N PHE A 264 5.39 -8.86 9.43
CA PHE A 264 4.75 -9.13 10.73
C PHE A 264 5.68 -8.76 11.90
N LEU A 265 5.95 -7.46 12.05
CA LEU A 265 6.94 -6.90 12.98
C LEU A 265 6.30 -6.21 14.20
N GLY A 266 4.97 -6.11 14.25
CA GLY A 266 4.23 -5.51 15.35
C GLY A 266 3.95 -6.47 16.52
N PRO A 267 3.07 -6.05 17.46
CA PRO A 267 2.69 -6.86 18.61
C PRO A 267 1.82 -8.07 18.23
N GLU A 268 1.87 -9.09 19.07
CA GLU A 268 1.02 -10.30 19.07
C GLU A 268 0.46 -10.50 20.47
N TYR A 269 -0.70 -11.14 20.56
CA TYR A 269 -1.36 -11.45 21.82
C TYR A 269 -1.53 -12.95 21.93
N SER A 270 -1.20 -13.51 23.09
CA SER A 270 -1.48 -14.92 23.38
C SER A 270 -2.98 -15.18 23.45
N GLN A 271 -3.39 -16.43 23.25
CA GLN A 271 -4.80 -16.80 23.31
C GLN A 271 -5.43 -16.47 24.67
N SER A 272 -4.71 -16.65 25.78
CA SER A 272 -5.21 -16.30 27.12
C SER A 272 -5.39 -14.79 27.31
N GLU A 273 -4.50 -13.97 26.75
CA GLU A 273 -4.66 -12.52 26.75
C GLU A 273 -5.89 -12.11 25.93
N ILE A 274 -6.09 -12.69 24.74
CA ILE A 274 -7.24 -12.41 23.89
C ILE A 274 -8.55 -12.71 24.63
N VAL A 275 -8.68 -13.90 25.22
CA VAL A 275 -9.86 -14.31 25.99
C VAL A 275 -10.12 -13.32 27.14
N THR A 276 -9.08 -12.95 27.88
CA THR A 276 -9.20 -12.04 29.02
C THR A 276 -9.68 -10.65 28.58
N ARG A 277 -9.04 -10.08 27.54
CA ARG A 277 -9.32 -8.72 27.05
C ARG A 277 -10.69 -8.61 26.37
N LEU A 278 -11.09 -9.62 25.61
CA LEU A 278 -12.43 -9.67 25.00
C LEU A 278 -13.52 -9.85 26.07
N SER A 279 -13.29 -10.72 27.06
CA SER A 279 -14.24 -10.90 28.17
C SER A 279 -14.40 -9.61 28.99
N ALA A 280 -13.30 -8.90 29.25
CA ALA A 280 -13.33 -7.59 29.91
C ALA A 280 -14.09 -6.52 29.11
N SER A 281 -14.14 -6.67 27.78
CA SER A 281 -14.92 -5.81 26.88
C SER A 281 -16.40 -6.22 26.77
N GLY A 282 -16.83 -7.29 27.46
CA GLY A 282 -18.19 -7.81 27.39
C GLY A 282 -18.52 -8.59 26.11
N ALA A 283 -17.51 -8.99 25.33
CA ALA A 283 -17.70 -9.69 24.07
C ALA A 283 -18.18 -11.13 24.28
N ILE A 284 -19.10 -11.59 23.42
CA ILE A 284 -19.59 -12.98 23.40
C ILE A 284 -18.86 -13.73 22.29
N PHE A 285 -18.14 -14.81 22.62
CA PHE A 285 -17.37 -15.58 21.65
C PHE A 285 -17.42 -17.07 21.93
N LYS A 286 -17.11 -17.86 20.90
CA LYS A 286 -16.77 -19.29 21.02
C LYS A 286 -15.29 -19.46 20.79
N GLU A 287 -14.62 -20.17 21.68
CA GLU A 287 -13.23 -20.59 21.45
C GLU A 287 -13.23 -21.86 20.60
N LEU A 288 -12.52 -21.83 19.46
CA LEU A 288 -12.47 -22.90 18.47
C LEU A 288 -11.02 -23.35 18.25
N THR A 289 -10.81 -24.58 17.78
CA THR A 289 -9.47 -25.02 17.34
C THR A 289 -9.04 -24.30 16.06
N ASP A 290 -7.74 -24.30 15.73
CA ASP A 290 -7.22 -23.66 14.51
C ASP A 290 -7.90 -24.16 13.23
N LYS A 291 -8.20 -25.47 13.17
CA LYS A 291 -8.92 -26.07 12.05
C LYS A 291 -10.35 -25.56 11.98
N GLU A 292 -11.05 -25.51 13.11
CA GLU A 292 -12.42 -25.01 13.18
C GLU A 292 -12.50 -23.51 12.88
N ILE A 293 -11.50 -22.71 13.26
CA ILE A 293 -11.39 -21.30 12.87
C ILE A 293 -11.32 -21.18 11.36
N ALA A 294 -10.41 -21.90 10.70
CA ALA A 294 -10.29 -21.87 9.25
C ALA A 294 -11.60 -22.30 8.55
N THR A 295 -12.17 -23.44 8.95
CA THR A 295 -13.43 -23.96 8.37
C THR A 295 -14.63 -23.05 8.62
N SER A 296 -14.82 -22.55 9.85
CA SER A 296 -15.96 -21.68 10.19
C SER A 296 -15.84 -20.32 9.51
N THR A 297 -14.63 -19.78 9.41
CA THR A 297 -14.36 -18.51 8.73
C THR A 297 -14.55 -18.64 7.22
N ALA A 298 -14.02 -19.69 6.60
CA ALA A 298 -14.24 -19.98 5.17
C ALA A 298 -15.73 -20.16 4.86
N THR A 299 -16.46 -20.86 5.73
CA THR A 299 -17.92 -21.04 5.60
C THR A 299 -18.65 -19.70 5.67
N ALA A 300 -18.29 -18.83 6.62
CA ALA A 300 -18.87 -17.51 6.74
C ALA A 300 -18.60 -16.65 5.50
N LEU A 301 -17.35 -16.65 5.01
CA LEU A 301 -16.96 -15.94 3.78
C LEU A 301 -17.74 -16.47 2.57
N ALA A 302 -17.82 -17.79 2.38
CA ALA A 302 -18.55 -18.43 1.29
C ALA A 302 -20.07 -18.16 1.34
N ALA A 303 -20.62 -17.95 2.53
CA ALA A 303 -21.99 -17.47 2.74
C ALA A 303 -22.18 -15.97 2.48
N GLY A 304 -21.13 -15.27 2.01
CA GLY A 304 -21.15 -13.85 1.69
C GLY A 304 -21.04 -12.94 2.91
N LYS A 305 -20.59 -13.43 4.06
CA LYS A 305 -20.37 -12.57 5.25
C LYS A 305 -19.02 -11.86 5.17
N SER A 306 -18.96 -10.65 5.71
CA SER A 306 -17.72 -9.93 5.98
C SER A 306 -17.10 -10.37 7.31
N VAL A 307 -15.78 -10.56 7.33
CA VAL A 307 -15.04 -11.05 8.49
C VAL A 307 -13.95 -10.06 8.90
N GLY A 308 -13.97 -9.59 10.14
CA GLY A 308 -12.80 -8.99 10.78
C GLY A 308 -11.83 -10.08 11.21
N TRP A 309 -10.57 -9.99 10.79
CA TRP A 309 -9.54 -11.01 10.98
C TRP A 309 -8.34 -10.42 11.72
N HIS A 310 -8.15 -10.85 12.97
CA HIS A 310 -7.08 -10.43 13.87
C HIS A 310 -6.29 -11.65 14.33
N GLN A 311 -5.09 -11.82 13.78
CA GLN A 311 -4.23 -13.00 14.01
C GLN A 311 -2.77 -12.61 14.19
N GLY A 312 -2.08 -13.30 15.10
CA GLY A 312 -0.63 -13.22 15.28
C GLY A 312 -0.07 -11.80 15.35
N ARG A 313 1.17 -11.65 14.89
CA ARG A 313 1.87 -10.36 14.84
C ARG A 313 1.25 -9.43 13.79
N MET A 314 1.08 -8.17 14.18
CA MET A 314 0.59 -7.10 13.32
C MET A 314 1.59 -6.77 12.19
N GLU A 315 1.04 -6.44 11.02
CA GLU A 315 1.79 -5.95 9.86
C GLU A 315 2.38 -4.55 10.11
N PHE A 316 3.61 -4.33 9.65
CA PHE A 316 4.25 -3.02 9.58
C PHE A 316 4.06 -2.41 8.18
N GLY A 317 3.75 -1.12 8.14
CA GLY A 317 3.45 -0.39 6.91
C GLY A 317 1.95 -0.19 6.66
N PRO A 318 1.56 0.40 5.52
CA PRO A 318 0.21 0.92 5.31
C PRO A 318 -0.80 -0.13 4.83
N ARG A 319 -0.39 -1.40 4.65
CA ARG A 319 -1.22 -2.46 4.06
C ARG A 319 -1.49 -3.55 5.09
N ALA A 320 -2.73 -4.02 5.16
CA ALA A 320 -3.05 -5.27 5.83
C ALA A 320 -2.74 -6.44 4.90
N LEU A 321 -2.05 -7.45 5.44
CA LEU A 321 -1.48 -8.61 4.74
C LEU A 321 -1.93 -9.91 5.41
N GLY A 322 -3.14 -9.94 5.98
CA GLY A 322 -3.73 -11.15 6.56
C GLY A 322 -3.52 -11.34 8.06
N SER A 323 -3.08 -10.33 8.80
CA SER A 323 -3.04 -10.33 10.28
C SER A 323 -4.00 -9.33 10.91
N ARG A 324 -4.25 -8.17 10.30
CA ARG A 324 -5.25 -7.18 10.74
C ARG A 324 -6.12 -6.75 9.55
N SER A 325 -6.96 -7.67 9.09
CA SER A 325 -7.65 -7.56 7.79
C SER A 325 -9.18 -7.61 7.93
N ILE A 326 -9.89 -6.94 7.03
CA ILE A 326 -11.30 -7.24 6.75
C ILE A 326 -11.32 -8.08 5.48
N LEU A 327 -11.95 -9.25 5.59
CA LEU A 327 -12.01 -10.28 4.56
C LEU A 327 -13.44 -10.40 4.01
N ALA A 328 -13.55 -10.74 2.73
CA ALA A 328 -14.82 -11.06 2.09
C ALA A 328 -14.64 -11.96 0.86
N ASP A 329 -15.75 -12.54 0.38
CA ASP A 329 -15.78 -13.34 -0.84
C ASP A 329 -15.58 -12.48 -2.10
N PRO A 330 -14.54 -12.72 -2.91
CA PRO A 330 -14.26 -11.92 -4.08
C PRO A 330 -15.19 -12.20 -5.26
N ARG A 331 -15.91 -13.34 -5.25
CA ARG A 331 -16.80 -13.77 -6.33
C ARG A 331 -18.11 -13.01 -6.34
N SER A 332 -18.48 -12.39 -5.23
CA SER A 332 -19.73 -11.65 -5.10
C SER A 332 -19.64 -10.25 -5.72
N PRO A 333 -20.53 -9.88 -6.67
CA PRO A 333 -20.52 -8.55 -7.28
C PRO A 333 -20.99 -7.45 -6.31
N THR A 334 -21.70 -7.80 -5.24
CA THR A 334 -22.28 -6.82 -4.30
C THR A 334 -21.35 -6.50 -3.13
N VAL A 335 -20.37 -7.37 -2.83
CA VAL A 335 -19.45 -7.23 -1.70
C VAL A 335 -18.63 -5.95 -1.77
N GLN A 336 -18.17 -5.56 -2.97
CA GLN A 336 -17.37 -4.33 -3.13
C GLN A 336 -18.17 -3.09 -2.71
N LYS A 337 -19.39 -2.94 -3.23
CA LYS A 337 -20.29 -1.84 -2.89
C LYS A 337 -20.64 -1.85 -1.40
N ARG A 338 -20.96 -3.03 -0.86
CA ARG A 338 -21.30 -3.22 0.54
C ARG A 338 -20.15 -2.79 1.46
N LEU A 339 -18.95 -3.30 1.24
CA LEU A 339 -17.77 -2.96 2.05
C LEU A 339 -17.42 -1.48 1.98
N ASN A 340 -17.45 -0.86 0.79
CA ASN A 340 -17.10 0.55 0.65
C ASN A 340 -18.10 1.47 1.39
N LEU A 341 -19.40 1.20 1.30
CA LEU A 341 -20.44 2.04 1.90
C LEU A 341 -20.67 1.74 3.38
N GLN A 342 -20.89 0.47 3.73
CA GLN A 342 -21.38 0.07 5.04
C GLN A 342 -20.25 -0.11 6.07
N VAL A 343 -19.11 -0.64 5.63
CA VAL A 343 -17.98 -0.93 6.53
C VAL A 343 -16.96 0.20 6.52
N LYS A 344 -16.55 0.64 5.32
CA LYS A 344 -15.44 1.59 5.16
C LYS A 344 -15.84 3.06 5.13
N LYS A 345 -17.12 3.36 4.87
CA LYS A 345 -17.66 4.72 4.77
C LYS A 345 -16.80 5.62 3.87
N ARG A 346 -16.49 5.12 2.67
CA ARG A 346 -15.56 5.75 1.72
C ARG A 346 -16.08 5.76 0.29
N GLU A 347 -15.35 6.47 -0.57
CA GLU A 347 -15.64 6.62 -2.00
C GLU A 347 -15.76 5.26 -2.70
N SER A 348 -16.77 5.11 -3.55
CA SER A 348 -17.13 3.84 -4.19
C SER A 348 -16.06 3.32 -5.16
N PHE A 349 -15.27 4.21 -5.77
CA PHE A 349 -14.25 3.87 -6.76
C PHE A 349 -12.99 3.23 -6.17
N ARG A 350 -12.84 3.21 -4.84
CA ARG A 350 -11.64 2.62 -4.21
C ARG A 350 -11.67 1.09 -4.35
N PRO A 351 -10.72 0.49 -5.08
CA PRO A 351 -10.70 -0.95 -5.26
C PRO A 351 -10.26 -1.68 -3.99
N PHE A 352 -10.52 -2.98 -3.96
CA PHE A 352 -9.96 -3.90 -2.96
C PHE A 352 -8.86 -4.77 -3.57
N ALA A 353 -7.97 -5.27 -2.72
CA ALA A 353 -6.86 -6.12 -3.15
C ALA A 353 -7.20 -7.60 -2.96
N PRO A 354 -6.82 -8.48 -3.90
CA PRO A 354 -6.88 -9.92 -3.68
C PRO A 354 -5.71 -10.41 -2.81
N SER A 355 -5.99 -11.26 -1.83
CA SER A 355 -5.01 -12.22 -1.29
C SER A 355 -5.23 -13.57 -1.94
N VAL A 356 -4.17 -14.18 -2.47
CA VAL A 356 -4.22 -15.45 -3.20
C VAL A 356 -3.15 -16.41 -2.67
N LEU A 357 -3.42 -17.71 -2.68
CA LEU A 357 -2.41 -18.72 -2.41
C LEU A 357 -1.23 -18.56 -3.40
N ARG A 358 0.01 -18.55 -2.88
CA ARG A 358 1.22 -18.38 -3.71
C ARG A 358 1.25 -19.39 -4.87
N GLU A 359 0.89 -20.65 -4.59
CA GLU A 359 0.86 -21.74 -5.56
C GLU A 359 -0.18 -21.58 -6.68
N ASP A 360 -1.15 -20.68 -6.54
CA ASP A 360 -2.22 -20.46 -7.50
C ASP A 360 -2.10 -19.11 -8.25
N VAL A 361 -1.12 -18.26 -7.91
CA VAL A 361 -1.07 -16.87 -8.39
C VAL A 361 -1.07 -16.76 -9.92
N SER A 362 -0.29 -17.60 -10.60
CA SER A 362 -0.12 -17.57 -12.06
C SER A 362 -1.32 -18.11 -12.83
N GLU A 363 -2.24 -18.83 -12.18
CA GLU A 363 -3.49 -19.27 -12.80
C GLU A 363 -4.57 -18.17 -12.72
N TRP A 364 -4.44 -17.25 -11.76
CA TRP A 364 -5.47 -16.24 -11.46
C TRP A 364 -5.08 -14.83 -11.90
N PHE A 365 -3.79 -14.53 -11.99
CA PHE A 365 -3.25 -13.23 -12.34
C PHE A 365 -2.11 -13.38 -13.34
N ASP A 366 -1.87 -12.35 -14.14
CA ASP A 366 -0.74 -12.25 -15.07
C ASP A 366 0.55 -11.96 -14.29
N LEU A 367 0.92 -12.87 -13.39
CA LEU A 367 2.04 -12.73 -12.47
C LEU A 367 2.65 -14.11 -12.19
N SER A 368 3.95 -14.25 -12.47
CA SER A 368 4.71 -15.48 -12.26
C SER A 368 5.67 -15.41 -11.07
N THR A 369 5.62 -14.31 -10.30
CA THR A 369 6.50 -14.07 -9.14
C THR A 369 5.68 -13.77 -7.89
N ASP A 370 6.32 -13.80 -6.72
CA ASP A 370 5.68 -13.43 -5.47
C ASP A 370 5.37 -11.92 -5.43
N SER A 371 4.25 -11.57 -4.79
CA SER A 371 3.91 -10.20 -4.39
C SER A 371 3.42 -10.19 -2.94
N PRO A 372 4.34 -10.35 -1.96
CA PRO A 372 3.95 -10.57 -0.56
C PRO A 372 3.41 -9.32 0.13
N TYR A 373 3.53 -8.13 -0.48
CA TYR A 373 3.28 -6.85 0.20
C TYR A 373 2.19 -5.98 -0.44
N MET A 374 1.45 -6.50 -1.43
CA MET A 374 0.48 -5.72 -2.21
C MET A 374 1.06 -4.44 -2.84
N LEU A 375 2.29 -4.54 -3.35
CA LEU A 375 3.03 -3.43 -3.96
C LEU A 375 3.17 -3.56 -5.48
N LEU A 376 2.54 -4.57 -6.08
CA LEU A 376 2.46 -4.75 -7.53
C LEU A 376 1.00 -4.80 -7.99
N VAL A 377 0.70 -4.07 -9.07
CA VAL A 377 -0.53 -4.19 -9.84
C VAL A 377 -0.24 -4.95 -11.13
N THR A 378 -1.04 -5.98 -11.41
CA THR A 378 -0.94 -6.78 -12.63
C THR A 378 -2.34 -7.10 -13.19
N GLY A 379 -2.40 -7.66 -14.40
CA GLY A 379 -3.64 -8.12 -15.01
C GLY A 379 -4.25 -9.30 -14.25
N VAL A 380 -5.58 -9.37 -14.21
CA VAL A 380 -6.29 -10.62 -13.91
C VAL A 380 -6.14 -11.54 -15.13
N ALA A 381 -5.84 -12.82 -14.89
CA ALA A 381 -5.58 -13.76 -15.97
C ALA A 381 -6.75 -13.81 -16.95
N SER A 382 -6.46 -13.85 -18.25
CA SER A 382 -7.48 -13.79 -19.31
C SER A 382 -8.54 -14.88 -19.18
N SER A 383 -8.19 -16.06 -18.67
CA SER A 383 -9.10 -17.19 -18.41
C SER A 383 -10.12 -16.93 -17.28
N LYS A 384 -9.90 -15.89 -16.47
CA LYS A 384 -10.76 -15.48 -15.36
C LYS A 384 -11.62 -14.25 -15.71
N LEU A 385 -11.37 -13.60 -16.84
CA LEU A 385 -12.15 -12.46 -17.32
C LEU A 385 -13.50 -12.91 -17.89
N THR A 386 -14.52 -12.06 -17.75
CA THR A 386 -15.86 -12.27 -18.31
C THR A 386 -16.09 -11.33 -19.49
N ALA A 387 -16.82 -11.80 -20.50
CA ALA A 387 -17.21 -10.97 -21.63
C ALA A 387 -18.10 -9.82 -21.16
N THR A 388 -17.84 -8.60 -21.66
CA THR A 388 -18.63 -7.41 -21.41
C THR A 388 -19.67 -7.22 -22.51
N SER A 389 -20.90 -6.82 -22.17
CA SER A 389 -21.92 -6.50 -23.18
C SER A 389 -21.61 -5.17 -23.89
N ILE A 390 -22.31 -4.88 -24.99
CA ILE A 390 -22.22 -3.57 -25.67
C ILE A 390 -22.61 -2.44 -24.72
N ALA A 391 -23.70 -2.60 -23.97
CA ALA A 391 -24.16 -1.62 -22.99
C ALA A 391 -23.14 -1.38 -21.86
N ASP A 392 -22.37 -2.40 -21.49
CA ASP A 392 -21.28 -2.24 -20.51
C ASP A 392 -20.11 -1.42 -21.07
N GLY A 393 -19.89 -1.47 -22.38
CA GLY A 393 -18.86 -0.69 -23.08
C GLY A 393 -19.19 0.80 -23.19
N GLU A 394 -20.47 1.17 -23.11
CA GLU A 394 -20.94 2.56 -23.13
C GLU A 394 -20.81 3.25 -21.77
N LYS A 395 -20.62 2.51 -20.67
CA LYS A 395 -20.46 3.10 -19.33
C LYS A 395 -19.14 3.85 -19.22
N THR A 396 -19.20 5.10 -18.75
CA THR A 396 -18.03 5.97 -18.52
C THR A 396 -17.86 6.33 -17.05
N GLY A 397 -16.69 6.85 -16.68
CA GLY A 397 -16.37 7.26 -15.31
C GLY A 397 -16.70 6.18 -14.26
N ILE A 398 -17.26 6.61 -13.12
CA ILE A 398 -17.57 5.74 -11.97
C ILE A 398 -18.60 4.64 -12.33
N ALA A 399 -19.47 4.86 -13.31
CA ALA A 399 -20.47 3.86 -13.73
C ALA A 399 -19.84 2.56 -14.24
N ARG A 400 -18.55 2.60 -14.65
CA ARG A 400 -17.78 1.41 -15.04
C ARG A 400 -17.63 0.36 -13.92
N LEU A 401 -17.81 0.74 -12.65
CA LEU A 401 -17.81 -0.15 -11.48
C LEU A 401 -18.94 -1.18 -11.50
N GLU A 402 -20.05 -0.86 -12.17
CA GLU A 402 -21.21 -1.75 -12.23
C GLU A 402 -21.01 -2.92 -13.17
N VAL A 403 -19.94 -2.91 -13.96
CA VAL A 403 -19.66 -3.96 -14.94
C VAL A 403 -18.88 -5.08 -14.27
N GLN A 404 -19.43 -6.29 -14.37
CA GLN A 404 -18.72 -7.50 -13.97
C GLN A 404 -17.72 -7.90 -15.06
N ARG A 405 -16.43 -7.89 -14.71
CA ARG A 405 -15.32 -8.12 -15.66
C ARG A 405 -14.56 -9.42 -15.43
N SER A 406 -14.86 -10.14 -14.35
CA SER A 406 -14.21 -11.41 -14.03
C SER A 406 -15.08 -12.28 -13.13
N VAL A 407 -14.61 -13.50 -12.88
CA VAL A 407 -15.16 -14.41 -11.87
C VAL A 407 -14.88 -13.96 -10.42
N VAL A 408 -14.03 -12.95 -10.23
CA VAL A 408 -13.68 -12.32 -8.94
C VAL A 408 -13.86 -10.79 -9.00
N PRO A 409 -15.09 -10.31 -9.26
CA PRO A 409 -15.33 -8.90 -9.57
C PRO A 409 -14.95 -7.94 -8.43
N ALA A 410 -15.04 -8.37 -7.17
CA ALA A 410 -14.80 -7.46 -6.04
C ALA A 410 -13.34 -6.96 -5.92
N VAL A 411 -12.40 -7.68 -6.54
CA VAL A 411 -10.96 -7.39 -6.55
C VAL A 411 -10.42 -7.05 -7.94
N THR A 412 -11.29 -7.00 -8.96
CA THR A 412 -10.91 -6.68 -10.33
C THR A 412 -11.19 -5.21 -10.60
N HIS A 413 -10.17 -4.48 -11.03
CA HIS A 413 -10.28 -3.06 -11.36
C HIS A 413 -10.96 -2.85 -12.73
N VAL A 414 -11.35 -1.61 -13.02
CA VAL A 414 -12.04 -1.25 -14.27
C VAL A 414 -11.18 -1.43 -15.53
N ASP A 415 -9.86 -1.51 -15.36
CA ASP A 415 -8.85 -1.81 -16.39
C ASP A 415 -8.42 -3.29 -16.40
N ASN A 416 -9.20 -4.17 -15.76
CA ASN A 416 -8.94 -5.60 -15.59
C ASN A 416 -7.69 -5.94 -14.77
N SER A 417 -7.11 -4.97 -14.07
CA SER A 417 -5.97 -5.21 -13.17
C SER A 417 -6.40 -5.56 -11.75
N ALA A 418 -5.45 -6.00 -10.92
CA ALA A 418 -5.61 -6.19 -9.50
C ALA A 418 -4.28 -5.97 -8.75
N ARG A 419 -4.35 -5.53 -7.50
CA ARG A 419 -3.19 -5.31 -6.62
C ARG A 419 -2.92 -6.53 -5.75
N VAL A 420 -2.12 -7.46 -6.25
CA VAL A 420 -2.04 -8.85 -5.74
C VAL A 420 -1.25 -8.97 -4.43
N HIS A 421 -1.74 -9.81 -3.51
CA HIS A 421 -1.02 -10.32 -2.35
C HIS A 421 -0.86 -11.84 -2.44
N THR A 422 0.36 -12.34 -2.60
CA THR A 422 0.66 -13.77 -2.56
C THR A 422 0.87 -14.24 -1.12
N VAL A 423 0.12 -15.24 -0.69
CA VAL A 423 0.18 -15.80 0.66
C VAL A 423 0.93 -17.11 0.62
N ALA A 424 2.09 -17.14 1.28
CA ALA A 424 2.92 -18.32 1.42
C ALA A 424 2.74 -18.98 2.79
N ARG A 425 2.66 -20.32 2.82
CA ARG A 425 2.46 -21.10 4.05
C ARG A 425 3.57 -20.87 5.08
N ASP A 426 4.81 -20.72 4.62
CA ASP A 426 5.99 -20.50 5.45
C ASP A 426 6.08 -19.08 6.03
N VAL A 427 5.27 -18.15 5.53
CA VAL A 427 5.23 -16.74 5.98
C VAL A 427 4.02 -16.46 6.86
N ASN A 428 2.82 -16.89 6.47
CA ASN A 428 1.60 -16.74 7.26
C ASN A 428 0.75 -18.04 7.20
N PRO A 429 1.06 -19.04 8.03
CA PRO A 429 0.43 -20.37 7.95
C PRO A 429 -1.06 -20.34 8.27
N ARG A 430 -1.52 -19.50 9.20
CA ARG A 430 -2.95 -19.39 9.55
C ARG A 430 -3.76 -18.77 8.40
N TYR A 431 -3.25 -17.73 7.77
CA TYR A 431 -3.94 -17.11 6.64
C TYR A 431 -3.91 -17.99 5.38
N HIS A 432 -2.80 -18.72 5.16
CA HIS A 432 -2.70 -19.76 4.12
C HIS A 432 -3.73 -20.88 4.34
N ALA A 433 -3.90 -21.35 5.58
CA ALA A 433 -4.88 -22.38 5.91
C ALA A 433 -6.32 -21.90 5.66
N LEU A 434 -6.65 -20.65 6.00
CA LEU A 434 -7.95 -20.05 5.67
C LEU A 434 -8.21 -20.02 4.17
N LEU A 435 -7.24 -19.54 3.37
CA LEU A 435 -7.37 -19.50 1.91
C LEU A 435 -7.49 -20.91 1.31
N THR A 436 -6.73 -21.87 1.83
CA THR A 436 -6.81 -23.28 1.41
C THR A 436 -8.20 -23.86 1.67
N GLU A 437 -8.76 -23.58 2.84
CA GLU A 437 -10.10 -24.04 3.21
C GLU A 437 -11.19 -23.31 2.43
N PHE A 438 -11.04 -22.01 2.17
CA PHE A 438 -11.94 -21.29 1.28
C PHE A 438 -11.90 -21.87 -0.15
N LYS A 439 -10.71 -22.19 -0.67
CA LYS A 439 -10.54 -22.88 -1.96
C LYS A 439 -11.22 -24.23 -1.98
N SER A 440 -11.09 -25.04 -0.93
CA SER A 440 -11.70 -26.37 -0.87
C SER A 440 -13.23 -26.30 -0.94
N GLN A 441 -13.83 -25.28 -0.32
CA GLN A 441 -15.28 -25.08 -0.28
C GLN A 441 -15.84 -24.41 -1.55
N THR A 442 -15.04 -23.59 -2.23
CA THR A 442 -15.55 -22.67 -3.28
C THR A 442 -14.92 -22.85 -4.66
N GLY A 443 -13.81 -23.58 -4.76
CA GLY A 443 -12.93 -23.62 -5.93
C GLY A 443 -12.10 -22.35 -6.16
N CYS A 444 -12.21 -21.33 -5.30
CA CYS A 444 -11.52 -20.05 -5.45
C CYS A 444 -10.40 -19.89 -4.40
N PRO A 445 -9.13 -19.74 -4.79
CA PRO A 445 -8.00 -19.54 -3.87
C PRO A 445 -7.77 -18.07 -3.52
N VAL A 446 -8.76 -17.20 -3.72
CA VAL A 446 -8.66 -15.75 -3.58
C VAL A 446 -9.63 -15.26 -2.51
N LEU A 447 -9.21 -14.28 -1.71
CA LEU A 447 -10.06 -13.52 -0.82
C LEU A 447 -9.90 -12.01 -1.08
N VAL A 448 -10.98 -11.25 -0.88
CA VAL A 448 -10.88 -9.80 -0.69
C VAL A 448 -10.09 -9.57 0.60
N ASN A 449 -9.08 -8.70 0.55
CA ASN A 449 -8.37 -8.23 1.72
C ASN A 449 -8.27 -6.70 1.70
N THR A 450 -8.72 -6.08 2.80
CA THR A 450 -8.53 -4.67 3.06
C THR A 450 -8.10 -4.45 4.51
N SER A 451 -7.51 -3.29 4.81
CA SER A 451 -7.16 -2.86 6.16
C SER A 451 -8.29 -3.10 7.16
N PHE A 452 -8.01 -3.51 8.40
CA PHE A 452 -9.04 -3.57 9.44
C PHE A 452 -9.10 -2.24 10.19
N ASN A 453 -9.93 -1.32 9.68
CA ASN A 453 -10.19 0.01 10.23
C ASN A 453 -11.42 0.64 9.56
N VAL A 454 -11.86 1.79 10.09
CA VAL A 454 -12.78 2.71 9.41
C VAL A 454 -12.03 3.94 8.89
N ARG A 455 -12.70 4.79 8.10
CA ARG A 455 -12.13 6.07 7.66
C ARG A 455 -11.74 6.92 8.88
N GLY A 456 -10.54 7.48 8.86
CA GLY A 456 -10.03 8.36 9.93
C GLY A 456 -9.22 7.64 11.01
N GLU A 457 -9.23 6.31 11.05
CA GLU A 457 -8.49 5.53 12.06
C GLU A 457 -7.33 4.72 11.44
N PRO A 458 -6.24 4.49 12.19
CA PRO A 458 -5.22 3.49 11.87
C PRO A 458 -5.80 2.06 11.80
N ILE A 459 -5.00 1.11 11.30
CA ILE A 459 -5.32 -0.33 11.40
C ILE A 459 -5.41 -0.72 12.88
N VAL A 460 -6.41 -1.51 13.25
CA VAL A 460 -6.58 -1.98 14.64
C VAL A 460 -5.34 -2.72 15.13
N GLU A 461 -4.91 -2.43 16.36
CA GLU A 461 -3.75 -3.08 16.97
C GLU A 461 -4.21 -4.16 17.96
N THR A 462 -5.00 -3.76 18.96
CA THR A 462 -5.38 -4.59 20.11
C THR A 462 -6.67 -5.41 19.86
N PRO A 463 -6.94 -6.49 20.62
CA PRO A 463 -8.23 -7.18 20.60
C PRO A 463 -9.44 -6.26 20.81
N GLU A 464 -9.31 -5.27 21.69
CA GLU A 464 -10.36 -4.28 21.98
C GLU A 464 -10.57 -3.31 20.83
N ASP A 465 -9.51 -2.91 20.13
CA ASP A 465 -9.65 -2.08 18.92
C ASP A 465 -10.40 -2.86 17.84
N ALA A 466 -10.07 -4.15 17.65
CA ALA A 466 -10.77 -5.03 16.72
C ALA A 466 -12.24 -5.21 17.10
N PHE A 467 -12.53 -5.44 18.39
CA PHE A 467 -13.90 -5.56 18.89
C PHE A 467 -14.69 -4.24 18.76
N ARG A 468 -14.09 -3.11 19.10
CA ARG A 468 -14.70 -1.78 18.95
C ARG A 468 -15.02 -1.47 17.49
N CYS A 469 -14.09 -1.74 16.58
CA CYS A 469 -14.29 -1.59 15.13
C CYS A 469 -15.40 -2.53 14.62
N PHE A 470 -15.39 -3.80 15.05
CA PHE A 470 -16.43 -4.77 14.75
C PHE A 470 -17.81 -4.30 15.22
N MET A 471 -17.93 -3.79 16.45
CA MET A 471 -19.20 -3.32 17.00
C MET A 471 -19.73 -2.06 16.30
N ARG A 472 -18.85 -1.18 15.81
CA ARG A 472 -19.19 0.07 15.12
C ARG A 472 -19.44 -0.05 13.62
N THR A 473 -19.21 -1.22 13.04
CA THR A 473 -19.34 -1.46 11.59
C THR A 473 -20.34 -2.59 11.31
N ASP A 474 -20.70 -2.73 10.04
CA ASP A 474 -21.57 -3.82 9.56
C ASP A 474 -20.79 -5.13 9.29
N ILE A 475 -19.65 -5.31 9.96
CA ILE A 475 -18.92 -6.59 9.94
C ILE A 475 -19.76 -7.63 10.68
N GLU A 476 -19.94 -8.80 10.07
CA GLU A 476 -20.87 -9.83 10.55
C GLU A 476 -20.21 -10.87 11.45
N VAL A 477 -18.91 -11.09 11.25
CA VAL A 477 -18.09 -12.04 12.03
C VAL A 477 -16.76 -11.37 12.41
N LEU A 478 -16.30 -11.59 13.63
CA LEU A 478 -14.96 -11.20 14.07
C LEU A 478 -14.23 -12.45 14.56
N VAL A 479 -12.98 -12.60 14.13
CA VAL A 479 -12.08 -13.66 14.57
C VAL A 479 -10.84 -13.02 15.17
N VAL A 480 -10.60 -13.25 16.46
CA VAL A 480 -9.41 -12.78 17.18
C VAL A 480 -8.73 -13.98 17.80
N GLY A 481 -7.56 -14.36 17.30
CA GLY A 481 -6.94 -15.64 17.68
C GLY A 481 -7.90 -16.81 17.42
N ASN A 482 -8.21 -17.56 18.47
CA ASN A 482 -9.15 -18.69 18.44
C ASN A 482 -10.56 -18.31 18.91
N CYS A 483 -10.85 -17.03 19.17
CA CYS A 483 -12.17 -16.55 19.52
C CYS A 483 -12.97 -16.20 18.24
N PHE A 484 -14.08 -16.89 18.03
CA PHE A 484 -15.02 -16.65 16.94
C PHE A 484 -16.27 -15.93 17.47
N LEU A 485 -16.52 -14.73 16.95
CA LEU A 485 -17.60 -13.84 17.35
C LEU A 485 -18.58 -13.65 16.19
N VAL A 486 -19.87 -13.71 16.49
CA VAL A 486 -20.94 -13.39 15.54
C VAL A 486 -21.64 -12.12 16.01
N LYS A 487 -21.88 -11.19 15.07
CA LYS A 487 -22.41 -9.86 15.39
C LYS A 487 -23.80 -9.91 16.02
N SER A 488 -24.66 -10.80 15.51
CA SER A 488 -26.03 -11.02 16.02
C SER A 488 -26.08 -11.52 17.47
N ASP A 489 -24.98 -12.09 17.96
CA ASP A 489 -24.91 -12.68 19.30
C ASP A 489 -24.40 -11.64 20.31
N GLN A 490 -23.93 -10.47 19.86
CA GLN A 490 -23.36 -9.44 20.74
C GLN A 490 -24.46 -8.60 21.41
N PRO A 491 -24.24 -8.13 22.66
CA PRO A 491 -25.17 -7.24 23.32
C PRO A 491 -25.32 -5.90 22.58
N GLU A 492 -26.56 -5.51 22.25
CA GLU A 492 -26.83 -4.27 21.50
C GLU A 492 -26.32 -3.00 22.19
N HIS A 493 -26.27 -2.97 23.53
CA HIS A 493 -25.80 -1.81 24.29
C HIS A 493 -24.29 -1.53 24.12
N LEU A 494 -23.52 -2.50 23.61
CA LEU A 494 -22.10 -2.34 23.28
C LEU A 494 -21.91 -1.75 21.86
N ILE A 495 -22.99 -1.57 21.10
CA ILE A 495 -22.95 -0.86 19.81
C ILE A 495 -22.81 0.64 20.12
N ASP A 496 -21.58 1.12 20.06
CA ASP A 496 -21.31 2.55 20.12
C ASP A 496 -21.79 3.23 18.83
N LYS A 497 -22.89 3.99 18.94
CA LYS A 497 -23.49 4.76 17.84
C LYS A 497 -22.89 6.16 17.67
N THR A 498 -21.85 6.53 18.43
CA THR A 498 -21.21 7.84 18.21
C THR A 498 -20.61 7.91 16.81
N THR A 499 -21.24 8.73 15.97
CA THR A 499 -20.72 9.15 14.68
C THR A 499 -19.50 10.02 14.91
N PHE A 500 -18.40 9.71 14.22
CA PHE A 500 -17.26 10.61 14.16
C PHE A 500 -17.68 11.94 13.54
N ASP A 501 -17.19 13.05 14.11
CA ASP A 501 -17.02 14.27 13.33
C ASP A 501 -16.02 13.95 12.21
N LEU A 502 -16.54 13.98 10.99
CA LEU A 502 -15.82 13.67 9.77
C LEU A 502 -15.03 14.92 9.36
N ASP A 503 -13.82 15.10 9.90
CA ASP A 503 -12.86 16.08 9.37
C ASP A 503 -12.32 15.69 7.98
#